data_AF-X1QST6-F1
#
_entry.id   AF-X1QST6-F1
#
_cell.length_a   1.000
_cell.length_b   1.000
_cell.length_c   1.000
_cell.angle_alpha   90.00
_cell.angle_beta   90.00
_cell.angle_gamma   90.00
#
_symmetry.space_group_name_H-M   'P 1'
#
loop_
_entity.id
_entity.type
_entity.pdbx_description
1 polymer ?
#
loop_
_entity_poly.entity_id
_entity_poly.type
_entity_poly.pdbx_seq_one_letter_code
_entity_poly.pdbx_strand_id
1 'polypeptide(L)' 'REEKKVKIFVARCCFCAQCNDICPVDALSMTDEFMLSSYDKYADELVVTK' A
#
# COMPACT_ATOMS: atom_id res chain seq x y z
N ARG A 1 0.38 -17.36 -16.56
CA ARG A 1 1.48 -17.16 -15.59
C ARG A 1 1.00 -16.05 -14.67
N GLU A 2 0.68 -16.34 -13.42
CA GLU A 2 0.12 -15.33 -12.51
C GLU A 2 1.18 -14.25 -12.24
N GLU A 3 0.85 -12.99 -12.53
CA GLU A 3 1.77 -11.87 -12.34
C GLU A 3 1.92 -11.59 -10.84
N LYS A 4 3.13 -11.77 -10.32
CA LYS A 4 3.45 -11.47 -8.92
C LYS A 4 3.52 -9.96 -8.72
N LYS A 5 2.38 -9.34 -8.45
CA LYS A 5 2.26 -7.92 -8.12
C LYS A 5 2.39 -7.69 -6.61
N VAL A 6 3.04 -6.60 -6.22
CA VAL A 6 3.12 -6.15 -4.82
C VAL A 6 1.73 -5.66 -4.41
N LYS A 7 1.21 -6.16 -3.29
CA LYS A 7 -0.06 -5.73 -2.69
C LYS A 7 0.21 -5.14 -1.32
N ILE A 8 -0.23 -3.91 -1.09
CA ILE A 8 -0.15 -3.24 0.21
C ILE A 8 -1.55 -3.17 0.79
N PHE A 9 -1.74 -3.80 1.95
CA PHE A 9 -3.00 -3.75 2.69
C PHE A 9 -2.93 -2.59 3.68
N VAL A 10 -3.61 -1.48 3.39
CA VAL A 10 -3.58 -0.25 4.20
C VAL A 10 -4.05 -0.54 5.63
N ALA A 11 -5.05 -1.41 5.80
CA ALA A 11 -5.53 -1.85 7.11
C ALA A 11 -4.46 -2.53 8.01
N ARG A 12 -3.33 -2.98 7.43
CA ARG A 12 -2.21 -3.61 8.15
C ARG A 12 -0.93 -2.76 8.14
N CYS A 13 -0.93 -1.64 7.43
CA CYS A 13 0.22 -0.78 7.28
C CYS A 13 0.41 0.06 8.55
N CYS A 14 1.65 0.20 9.03
CA CYS A 14 1.99 1.10 10.14
C CYS A 14 2.53 2.47 9.67
N PHE A 15 2.46 2.75 8.35
CA PHE A 15 2.88 4.03 7.74
C PHE A 15 4.33 4.44 8.05
N CYS A 16 5.23 3.47 8.20
CA CYS A 16 6.64 3.71 8.54
C CYS A 16 7.55 4.10 7.35
N ALA A 17 7.02 4.16 6.13
CA ALA A 17 7.76 4.47 4.89
C ALA A 17 8.94 3.56 4.51
N GLN A 18 9.28 2.52 5.28
CA GLN A 18 10.42 1.63 5.00
C GLN A 18 10.36 0.95 3.61
N CYS A 19 9.15 0.69 3.09
CA CYS A 19 8.98 0.12 1.76
C CYS A 19 9.40 1.08 0.63
N ASN A 20 9.33 2.39 0.86
CA ASN A 20 9.82 3.42 -0.05
C ASN A 20 11.35 3.43 -0.04
N ASP A 21 11.95 3.52 1.14
CA ASP A 21 13.41 3.63 1.32
C ASP A 21 14.18 2.43 0.78
N ILE A 22 13.62 1.22 0.91
CA ILE A 22 14.27 -0.01 0.44
C ILE A 22 14.05 -0.28 -1.05
N CYS A 23 13.18 0.48 -1.71
CA CYS A 23 12.80 0.20 -3.09
C CYS A 23 13.98 0.50 -4.04
N PRO A 24 14.54 -0.50 -4.75
CA PRO A 24 15.74 -0.28 -5.57
C PRO A 24 15.48 0.51 -6.86
N VAL A 25 14.21 0.73 -7.20
CA VAL A 25 13.76 1.36 -8.46
C VAL A 25 12.76 2.49 -8.22
N ASP A 26 12.64 2.95 -6.97
CA ASP A 26 11.72 4.02 -6.57
C ASP A 26 10.29 3.82 -7.09
N ALA A 27 9.81 2.58 -7.05
CA ALA A 27 8.48 2.24 -7.54
C ALA A 27 7.37 2.58 -6.53
N LEU A 28 7.69 2.95 -5.29
CA LEU A 28 6.71 3.27 -4.26
C LEU A 28 6.95 4.70 -3.79
N SER A 29 5.91 5.35 -3.30
CA SER A 29 5.99 6.67 -2.69
C SER A 29 4.88 6.81 -1.66
N MET A 30 5.13 7.54 -0.57
CA MET A 30 4.09 7.92 0.37
C MET A 30 3.34 9.15 -0.17
N THR A 31 2.02 9.18 0.00
CA THR A 31 1.17 10.34 -0.30
C THR A 31 0.81 11.07 0.99
N ASP A 32 0.33 12.30 0.86
CA ASP A 32 -0.18 13.12 1.99
C ASP A 32 -1.66 12.83 2.30
N GLU A 33 -2.22 11.74 1.77
CA GLU A 33 -3.62 11.36 1.94
C GLU A 33 -3.82 10.70 3.32
N PHE A 34 -4.75 11.21 4.13
CA PHE A 34 -4.89 10.78 5.53
C PHE A 34 -6.31 10.35 5.95
N MET A 35 -7.31 10.42 5.07
CA MET A 35 -8.71 10.08 5.38
C MET A 35 -9.14 8.76 4.70
N LEU A 36 -8.38 7.69 4.93
CA LEU A 36 -8.54 6.38 4.29
C LEU A 36 -9.40 5.41 5.11
N SER A 37 -10.31 5.91 5.95
CA SER A 37 -11.16 5.07 6.79
C SER A 37 -12.22 4.34 5.98
N SER A 38 -12.38 3.04 6.18
CA SER A 38 -13.50 2.25 5.64
C SER A 38 -14.14 1.41 6.75
N TYR A 39 -15.39 1.01 6.54
CA TYR A 39 -16.12 0.13 7.46
C TYR A 39 -15.75 -1.35 7.28
N ASP A 40 -15.27 -1.72 6.09
CA ASP A 40 -14.80 -3.07 5.79
C ASP A 40 -13.27 -3.12 5.72
N LYS A 41 -12.67 -3.93 6.59
CA LYS A 41 -11.22 -4.16 6.65
C LYS A 41 -10.65 -4.85 5.40
N TYR A 42 -11.50 -5.46 4.57
CA TYR A 42 -11.12 -6.13 3.33
C TYR A 42 -11.59 -5.39 2.08
N ALA A 43 -12.04 -4.13 2.23
CA ALA A 43 -12.44 -3.33 1.10
C ALA A 43 -11.29 -3.18 0.09
N ASP A 44 -11.58 -3.36 -1.20
CA ASP A 44 -10.57 -3.30 -2.27
C ASP A 44 -9.91 -1.92 -2.37
N GLU A 45 -10.61 -0.87 -1.97
CA GLU A 45 -10.10 0.51 -1.83
C GLU A 45 -8.93 0.63 -0.82
N LEU A 46 -8.82 -0.30 0.13
CA LEU A 46 -7.71 -0.37 1.09
C LEU A 46 -6.56 -1.28 0.62
N VAL A 47 -6.63 -1.83 -0.60
CA VAL A 47 -5.61 -2.70 -1.18
C VAL A 47 -4.94 -1.99 -2.34
N VAL A 48 -3.75 -1.44 -2.10
CA VAL A 48 -2.96 -0.80 -3.14
C VAL A 48 -2.21 -1.88 -3.92
N THR A 49 -2.59 -2.06 -5.18
CA THR A 49 -1.90 -2.90 -6.16
C THR A 49 -1.30 -2.04 -7.25
N LYS A 50 0.00 -2.20 -7.53
CA LYS A 50 0.63 -1.64 -8.73
C LYS A 50 0.36 -2.50 -9.97
#